data_AF-A0A971RBQ8-F1
#
_entry.id   AF-A0A971RBQ8-F1
#
_cell.length_a   1.000
_cell.length_b   1.000
_cell.length_c   1.000
_cell.angle_alpha   90.00
_cell.angle_beta   90.00
_cell.angle_gamma   90.00
#
_symmetry.space_group_name_H-M   'P 1'
#
loop_
_entity.id
_entity.type
_entity.pdbx_description
1 polymer ?
#
loop_
_entity_poly.entity_id
_entity_poly.type
_entity_poly.pdbx_seq_one_letter_code
_entity_poly.pdbx_strand_id
1 'polypeptide(L)' 'MDNKDYRILFVCLGNICRSPMAEFIMKHKVAKLGEADKFEIASAGTSDEERGNPVYPPAREMLK' A
#
# COMPACT_ATOMS: atom_id res chain seq x y z
N MET A 1 -10.36 20.82 -4.68
CA MET A 1 -10.83 19.47 -4.33
C MET A 1 -10.13 18.54 -5.29
N ASP A 2 -9.05 17.91 -4.84
CA ASP A 2 -8.31 16.93 -5.64
C ASP A 2 -9.19 15.70 -5.78
N ASN A 3 -9.97 15.65 -6.85
CA ASN A 3 -10.86 14.54 -7.11
C ASN A 3 -10.02 13.42 -7.71
N LYS A 4 -9.51 12.52 -6.87
CA LYS A 4 -8.82 11.33 -7.35
C LYS A 4 -9.84 10.41 -8.03
N ASP A 5 -9.57 10.02 -9.26
CA ASP A 5 -10.46 9.20 -10.09
C ASP A 5 -10.65 7.79 -9.52
N TYR A 6 -9.61 7.25 -8.87
CA TYR A 6 -9.59 5.87 -8.40
C TYR A 6 -9.08 5.78 -6.96
N ARG A 7 -9.79 5.02 -6.11
CA ARG A 7 -9.41 4.75 -4.73
C ARG A 7 -9.25 3.25 -4.52
N ILE A 8 -8.07 2.83 -4.09
CA ILE A 8 -7.68 1.42 -3.95
C ILE A 8 -7.20 1.16 -2.53
N LEU A 9 -7.81 0.17 -1.87
CA LEU A 9 -7.41 -0.31 -0.56
C LEU A 9 -6.96 -1.78 -0.66
N PHE A 10 -5.68 -2.04 -0.37
CA PHE A 10 -5.17 -3.41 -0.27
C PHE A 10 -5.37 -3.95 1.14
N VAL A 11 -5.93 -5.15 1.28
CA VAL A 11 -6.27 -5.73 2.59
C VAL A 11 -5.58 -7.07 2.78
N CYS A 12 -4.98 -7.29 3.95
CA CYS A 12 -4.57 -8.61 4.41
C CYS A 12 -4.87 -8.78 5.91
N LEU A 13 -4.38 -9.86 6.54
CA LEU A 13 -4.67 -10.10 7.96
C LEU A 13 -4.10 -9.00 8.88
N GLY A 14 -2.77 -8.82 8.89
CA GLY A 14 -2.08 -7.94 9.85
C GLY A 14 -1.47 -6.66 9.27
N ASN A 15 -1.65 -6.37 7.98
CA ASN A 15 -1.06 -5.17 7.35
C ASN A 15 0.46 -4.95 7.50
N ILE A 16 1.25 -6.02 7.59
CA ILE A 16 2.72 -5.91 7.73
C ILE A 16 3.51 -6.55 6.59
N CYS A 17 2.93 -7.50 5.84
CA CYS A 17 3.64 -8.19 4.76
C CYS A 17 3.04 -7.87 3.40
N ARG A 18 1.88 -8.47 3.09
CA ARG A 18 1.32 -8.50 1.72
C ARG A 18 0.70 -7.17 1.30
N SER A 19 -0.16 -6.59 2.12
CA SER A 19 -0.88 -5.37 1.75
C SER A 19 0.00 -4.12 1.69
N PRO A 20 1.00 -3.89 2.58
CA PRO A 20 1.93 -2.76 2.41
C PRO A 20 2.82 -2.92 1.18
N MET A 21 3.23 -4.15 0.83
CA MET A 21 3.97 -4.41 -0.42
C MET A 21 3.13 -4.04 -1.64
N ALA A 22 1.85 -4.46 -1.68
CA ALA A 22 0.97 -4.15 -2.79
C ALA A 22 0.73 -2.64 -2.95
N GLU A 23 0.54 -1.93 -1.83
CA GLU A 23 0.46 -0.46 -1.82
C GLU A 23 1.71 0.18 -2.42
N PHE A 24 2.91 -0.23 -1.98
CA PHE A 24 4.16 0.32 -2.49
C PHE A 24 4.36 0.05 -3.98
N ILE A 25 4.14 -1.20 -4.42
CA ILE A 25 4.27 -1.60 -5.82
C ILE A 25 3.30 -0.82 -6.70
N MET A 26 2.05 -0.65 -6.27
CA MET A 26 1.04 0.09 -7.03
C MET A 26 1.40 1.58 -7.12
N LYS A 27 1.79 2.23 -6.01
CA LYS A 27 2.26 3.62 -6.00
C LYS A 27 3.43 3.83 -6.95
N HIS A 28 4.40 2.93 -6.93
CA HIS A 28 5.55 2.98 -7.84
C HIS A 28 5.15 2.80 -9.31
N LYS A 29 4.20 1.90 -9.62
CA LYS A 29 3.69 1.71 -10.99
C LYS A 29 2.97 2.95 -11.51
N VAL A 30 2.03 3.52 -10.76
CA VAL A 30 1.29 4.72 -11.21
C VAL A 30 2.17 5.95 -11.32
N ALA A 31 3.19 6.07 -10.46
CA ALA A 31 4.20 7.13 -10.57
C ALA A 31 5.01 7.00 -11.86
N LYS A 32 5.45 5.78 -12.22
CA LYS A 32 6.16 5.52 -13.49
C LYS A 32 5.32 5.80 -14.73
N LEU A 33 4.00 5.68 -14.63
CA LEU A 33 3.07 5.98 -15.72
C LEU A 33 2.66 7.47 -15.77
N GLY A 34 3.08 8.29 -14.80
CA GLY A 34 2.69 9.69 -14.70
C GLY A 34 1.22 9.90 -14.29
N GLU A 35 0.61 8.90 -13.65
CA GLU A 35 -0.82 8.92 -13.28
C GLU A 35 -1.07 9.03 -11.78
N ALA A 36 -0.04 9.27 -10.96
CA ALA A 36 -0.13 9.26 -9.50
C ALA A 36 -1.25 10.17 -8.94
N ASP A 37 -1.53 11.29 -9.61
CA ASP A 37 -2.55 12.26 -9.20
C ASP A 37 -3.98 11.71 -9.29
N LYS A 38 -4.21 10.71 -10.16
CA LYS A 38 -5.52 10.07 -10.35
C LYS A 38 -5.83 9.01 -9.28
N PHE A 39 -4.84 8.57 -8.50
CA PHE A 39 -4.98 7.41 -7.61
C PHE A 39 -4.79 7.74 -6.13
N GLU A 40 -5.76 7.34 -5.30
CA GLU A 40 -5.60 7.19 -3.85
C GLU A 40 -5.30 5.71 -3.55
N ILE A 41 -4.17 5.43 -2.91
CA ILE A 41 -3.72 4.06 -2.66
C ILE A 41 -3.33 3.95 -1.18
N ALA A 42 -3.95 3.00 -0.49
CA ALA A 42 -3.70 2.68 0.91
C ALA A 42 -3.72 1.16 1.16
N SER A 43 -3.31 0.74 2.34
CA SER A 43 -3.41 -0.64 2.81
C SER A 43 -3.98 -0.74 4.23
N ALA A 44 -4.68 -1.84 4.53
CA ALA A 44 -5.29 -2.12 5.83
C ALA A 44 -5.16 -3.59 6.26
N GLY A 45 -5.33 -3.82 7.56
CA GLY A 45 -5.39 -5.15 8.18
C GLY A 45 -6.82 -5.46 8.59
N THR A 46 -7.24 -6.71 8.50
CA THR A 46 -8.54 -7.16 9.05
C THR A 46 -8.46 -7.41 10.55
N SER A 47 -7.27 -7.72 11.08
CA SER A 47 -6.98 -7.88 12.50
C SER A 47 -6.17 -6.69 13.02
N ASP A 48 -6.27 -6.46 14.33
CA ASP A 48 -5.55 -5.42 15.04
C ASP A 48 -4.27 -5.89 15.72
N GLU A 49 -3.96 -7.18 15.61
CA GLU A 49 -2.78 -7.83 16.24
C GLU A 49 -1.45 -7.12 15.93
N GLU A 50 -1.37 -6.52 14.75
CA GLU A 50 -0.16 -5.89 14.22
C GLU A 50 -0.28 -4.36 14.14
N ARG A 51 -1.29 -3.75 14.80
CA ARG A 51 -1.48 -2.30 14.77
C ARG A 51 -0.25 -1.58 15.31
N GLY A 52 0.30 -0.68 14.50
CA GLY A 52 1.47 0.13 14.85
C GLY A 52 2.81 -0.58 14.62
N ASN A 53 2.81 -1.87 14.28
CA ASN A 53 4.03 -2.57 13.89
C ASN A 53 4.49 -2.11 12.51
N PRO A 54 5.81 -2.04 12.27
CA PRO A 54 6.34 -1.69 10.97
C PRO A 54 6.11 -2.81 9.95
N VAL A 55 6.27 -2.49 8.68
CA VAL A 55 6.33 -3.49 7.60
C VAL A 55 7.39 -4.54 7.94
N TYR A 56 7.00 -5.81 7.84
CA TYR A 56 7.83 -6.96 8.11
C TYR A 56 9.19 -6.83 7.42
N PRO A 57 10.34 -6.93 8.13
CA PRO A 57 11.63 -6.54 7.56
C PRO A 57 11.99 -7.25 6.24
N PRO A 58 11.78 -8.56 6.07
CA PRO A 58 11.98 -9.22 4.78
C PRO A 58 11.11 -8.67 3.65
N ALA A 59 9.86 -8.29 3.94
CA ALA A 59 8.98 -7.67 2.94
C ALA A 59 9.52 -6.30 2.50
N ARG A 60 10.10 -5.52 3.43
CA ARG A 60 10.73 -4.23 3.12
C ARG A 60 12.00 -4.37 2.29
N GLU A 61 12.84 -5.37 2.58
CA GLU A 61 14.07 -5.62 1.82
C GLU A 61 13.79 -5.97 0.35
N MET A 62 12.69 -6.67 0.07
CA MET A 62 12.28 -7.02 -1.30
C MET A 62 11.79 -5.82 -2.14
N LEU A 63 11.60 -4.65 -1.54
CA LEU A 63 11.08 -3.44 -2.20
C LEU A 63 12.15 -2.37 -2.48
N LYS A 64 13.41 -2.63 -2.12
CA LYS A 64 14.56 -1.81 -2.51
C LYS A 64 14.89 -1.99 -3.99
#